data_AF-A0A4P7HAZ2-F1
#
_entry.id   AF-A0A4P7HAZ2-F1
#
_cell.length_a   1.000
_cell.length_b   1.000
_cell.length_c   1.000
_cell.angle_alpha   90.00
_cell.angle_beta   90.00
_cell.angle_gamma   90.00
#
_symmetry.space_group_name_H-M   'P 1'
#
loop_
_entity.id
_entity.type
_entity.pdbx_description
1 polymer ?
#
loop_
_entity_poly.entity_id
_entity_poly.type
_entity_poly.pdbx_seq_one_letter_code
_entity_poly.pdbx_strand_id
1 'polypeptide(L)'
;MSESGGTPNISGELSVVPDEVRAIGRYIYSLAQTFRSALDSAVREVDELTSSGWSGTAATAFAEGWRESRDGGGKIIDALTVMADKLGVSAESYQAQDIAAASRMSSLNL
;
A
#
# COMPACT_ATOMS: atom_id res chain seq x y z
N MET A 1 -18.34 52.04 -15.37
CA MET A 1 -16.95 51.56 -15.14
C MET A 1 -17.09 50.30 -14.32
N SER A 2 -16.98 49.14 -14.96
CA SER A 2 -17.29 47.84 -14.37
C SER A 2 -16.17 47.37 -13.45
N GLU A 3 -16.54 46.99 -12.23
CA GLU A 3 -15.68 46.25 -11.31
C GLU A 3 -15.43 44.86 -11.91
N SER A 4 -14.20 44.64 -12.39
CA SER A 4 -13.72 43.31 -12.79
C SER A 4 -13.36 42.56 -11.51
N GLY A 5 -14.36 41.93 -10.90
CA GLY A 5 -14.15 40.90 -9.89
C GLY A 5 -13.55 39.67 -10.56
N GLY A 6 -12.22 39.62 -10.65
CA GLY A 6 -11.49 38.44 -11.07
C GLY A 6 -11.80 37.30 -10.09
N THR A 7 -12.66 36.38 -10.51
CA THR A 7 -12.87 35.12 -9.79
C THR A 7 -11.51 34.43 -9.65
N PRO A 8 -11.05 34.12 -8.42
CA PRO A 8 -9.85 33.33 -8.24
C PRO A 8 -10.04 32.03 -9.02
N ASN A 9 -9.07 31.72 -9.88
CA ASN A 9 -9.00 30.42 -10.54
C ASN A 9 -8.75 29.36 -9.46
N ILE A 10 -9.83 28.79 -8.91
CA ILE A 10 -9.79 27.67 -7.96
C ILE A 10 -9.68 26.33 -8.70
N SER A 11 -9.42 26.34 -10.02
CA SER A 11 -9.15 25.13 -10.81
C SER A 11 -7.71 24.62 -10.63
N GLY A 12 -7.03 25.03 -9.56
CA GLY A 12 -6.02 24.20 -8.90
C GLY A 12 -6.71 23.04 -8.19
N GLU A 13 -7.54 22.31 -8.94
CA GLU A 13 -8.20 21.10 -8.50
C GLU A 13 -7.10 20.15 -8.08
N LEU A 14 -7.15 19.73 -6.82
CA LEU A 14 -6.33 18.67 -6.26
C LEU A 14 -6.69 17.37 -6.99
N SER A 15 -6.27 17.27 -8.25
CA SER A 15 -6.39 16.08 -9.07
C SER A 15 -5.30 15.14 -8.59
N VAL A 16 -5.62 14.40 -7.54
CA VAL A 16 -4.96 13.13 -7.30
C VAL A 16 -5.26 12.32 -8.55
N VAL A 17 -4.27 12.17 -9.45
CA VAL A 17 -4.45 11.39 -10.68
C VAL A 17 -4.79 9.96 -10.23
N PRO A 18 -6.02 9.46 -10.45
CA PRO A 18 -6.44 8.17 -9.91
C PRO A 18 -5.52 7.03 -10.37
N ASP A 19 -4.87 7.21 -11.52
CA ASP A 19 -3.90 6.27 -12.07
C ASP A 19 -2.57 6.25 -11.30
N GLU A 20 -2.12 7.37 -10.75
CA GLU A 20 -0.93 7.43 -9.89
C GLU A 20 -1.17 6.71 -8.56
N VAL A 21 -2.34 6.91 -7.95
CA VAL A 21 -2.72 6.19 -6.71
C VAL A 21 -2.81 4.69 -6.95
N ARG A 22 -3.36 4.26 -8.08
CA ARG A 22 -3.36 2.84 -8.48
C ARG A 22 -1.96 2.31 -8.71
N ALA A 23 -1.07 3.10 -9.33
CA ALA A 23 0.31 2.70 -9.54
C ALA A 23 1.04 2.48 -8.21
N ILE A 24 0.86 3.39 -7.24
CA ILE A 24 1.43 3.26 -5.89
C ILE A 24 0.83 2.04 -5.16
N GLY A 25 -0.50 1.83 -5.23
CA GLY A 25 -1.14 0.65 -4.64
C GLY A 25 -0.56 -0.67 -5.19
N ARG A 26 -0.39 -0.77 -6.51
CA ARG A 26 0.26 -1.93 -7.15
C ARG A 26 1.72 -2.10 -6.73
N TYR A 27 2.47 -1.01 -6.63
CA TYR A 27 3.86 -1.03 -6.18
C TYR A 27 3.98 -1.56 -4.74
N ILE A 28 3.16 -1.05 -3.82
CA ILE A 28 3.14 -1.49 -2.42
C ILE A 28 2.75 -2.97 -2.32
N TYR A 29 1.78 -3.42 -3.12
CA TYR A 29 1.41 -4.84 -3.17
C TYR A 29 2.55 -5.74 -3.67
N SER A 30 3.29 -5.29 -4.69
CA SER A 30 4.48 -6.00 -5.18
C SER A 30 5.59 -6.06 -4.13
N LEU A 31 5.79 -4.99 -3.38
CA LEU A 31 6.73 -4.95 -2.26
C LEU A 31 6.34 -5.92 -1.15
N ALA A 32 5.05 -5.98 -0.79
CA ALA A 32 4.53 -6.95 0.19
C ALA A 32 4.80 -8.40 -0.21
N GLN A 33 4.58 -8.74 -1.49
CA GLN A 33 4.88 -10.08 -2.03
C GLN A 33 6.37 -10.40 -2.03
N THR A 34 7.21 -9.41 -2.36
CA THR A 34 8.67 -9.56 -2.32
C THR A 34 9.14 -9.84 -0.90
N PHE A 35 8.63 -9.09 0.08
CA PHE A 35 8.97 -9.32 1.48
C PHE A 35 8.47 -10.66 2.00
N ARG A 36 7.25 -11.08 1.62
CA ARG A 36 6.72 -12.41 1.97
C ARG A 36 7.63 -13.52 1.46
N SER A 37 8.03 -13.43 0.19
CA SER A 37 8.89 -14.43 -0.44
C SER A 37 10.25 -14.51 0.24
N ALA A 38 10.86 -13.36 0.57
CA ALA A 38 12.12 -13.29 1.28
C ALA A 38 12.01 -13.87 2.71
N LEU A 39 10.94 -13.52 3.44
CA LEU A 39 10.71 -14.03 4.79
C LEU A 39 10.47 -15.55 4.78
N ASP A 40 9.72 -16.06 3.82
CA ASP A 40 9.47 -17.50 3.68
C ASP A 40 10.75 -18.27 3.32
N SER A 41 11.66 -17.69 2.53
CA SER A 41 12.99 -18.26 2.28
C SER A 41 13.80 -18.35 3.56
N ALA A 42 13.87 -17.26 4.32
CA ALA A 42 14.62 -17.21 5.57
C ALA A 42 14.05 -18.17 6.62
N VAL A 43 12.72 -18.37 6.66
CA VAL A 43 12.10 -19.40 7.51
C VAL A 43 12.65 -20.79 7.18
N ARG A 44 12.70 -21.16 5.90
CA ARG A 44 13.22 -22.48 5.48
C ARG A 44 14.69 -22.65 5.85
N GLU A 45 15.51 -21.63 5.60
CA GLU A 45 16.94 -21.66 5.94
C GLU A 45 17.18 -21.81 7.45
N VAL A 46 16.38 -21.13 8.28
CA VAL A 46 16.46 -21.26 9.75
C VAL A 46 15.95 -22.63 10.23
N ASP A 47 14.87 -23.14 9.64
CA ASP A 47 14.35 -24.47 9.96
C ASP A 47 15.38 -25.57 9.58
N GLU A 48 16.06 -25.44 8.44
CA GLU A 48 17.16 -26.32 8.05
C GLU A 48 18.34 -26.23 9.01
N LEU A 49 18.76 -25.03 9.40
CA LEU A 49 19.86 -24.82 10.34
C LEU A 49 19.57 -25.43 11.72
N THR A 50 18.34 -25.27 12.21
CA THR A 50 17.93 -25.76 13.54
C THR A 50 17.63 -27.25 13.56
N SER A 51 17.19 -27.84 12.45
CA SER A 51 16.97 -29.28 12.32
C SER A 51 18.25 -30.09 12.05
N SER A 52 19.28 -29.47 11.46
CA SER A 52 20.56 -30.12 11.08
C SER A 52 21.60 -30.26 12.20
N GLY A 53 21.22 -29.94 13.45
CA GLY A 53 22.01 -30.27 14.64
C GLY A 53 22.55 -29.07 15.43
N TRP A 54 22.24 -27.83 15.02
CA TRP A 54 22.54 -26.67 15.84
C TRP A 54 21.63 -26.63 17.08
N SER A 55 22.24 -26.82 18.25
CA SER A 55 21.51 -26.93 19.53
C SER A 55 22.27 -26.24 20.67
N GLY A 56 21.60 -26.07 21.81
CA GLY A 56 22.14 -25.42 23.02
C GLY A 56 21.62 -24.00 23.23
N THR A 57 22.18 -23.31 24.23
CA THR A 57 21.71 -21.99 24.68
C THR A 57 21.74 -20.93 23.58
N ALA A 58 22.80 -20.92 22.76
CA ALA A 58 22.91 -19.99 21.64
C ALA A 58 21.85 -20.22 20.56
N ALA A 59 21.58 -21.48 20.21
CA ALA A 59 20.53 -21.84 19.26
C ALA A 59 19.13 -21.44 19.79
N THR A 60 18.90 -21.61 21.10
CA THR A 60 17.64 -21.22 21.76
C THR A 60 17.44 -19.70 21.70
N ALA A 61 18.45 -18.92 22.10
CA ALA A 61 18.36 -17.45 22.08
C ALA A 61 18.19 -16.91 20.65
N PHE A 62 18.85 -17.53 19.66
CA PHE A 62 18.65 -17.20 18.26
C PHE A 62 17.21 -17.49 17.81
N ALA A 63 16.67 -18.67 18.13
CA ALA A 63 15.31 -19.05 17.75
C ALA A 63 14.25 -18.09 18.34
N GLU A 64 14.47 -17.59 19.56
CA GLU A 64 13.60 -16.57 20.17
C GLU A 64 13.64 -15.25 19.41
N GLY A 65 14.83 -14.71 19.13
CA GLY A 65 14.99 -13.46 18.37
C GLY A 65 14.52 -13.59 16.92
N TRP A 66 14.72 -14.77 16.31
CA TRP A 66 14.20 -15.08 14.98
C TRP A 66 12.67 -15.08 14.95
N ARG A 67 12.03 -15.68 15.96
CA ARG A 67 10.56 -15.68 16.07
C ARG A 67 10.00 -14.26 16.18
N GLU A 68 10.63 -13.39 16.97
CA GLU A 68 10.25 -11.97 17.06
C GLU A 68 10.42 -11.26 15.72
N SER A 69 11.55 -11.49 15.04
CA SER A 69 11.83 -10.92 13.72
C SER A 69 10.79 -11.37 12.67
N ARG A 70 10.42 -12.65 12.67
CA ARG A 70 9.41 -13.22 11.78
C ARG A 70 8.03 -12.64 12.04
N ASP A 71 7.64 -12.49 13.30
CA ASP A 71 6.37 -11.88 13.70
C ASP A 71 6.31 -10.41 13.25
N GLY A 72 7.37 -9.64 13.51
CA GLY A 72 7.50 -8.25 13.04
C GLY A 72 7.43 -8.13 11.51
N GLY A 73 8.14 -9.02 10.79
CA GLY A 73 8.08 -9.10 9.33
C GLY A 73 6.67 -9.40 8.81
N GLY A 74 5.95 -10.32 9.47
CA GLY A 74 4.54 -10.61 9.17
C GLY A 74 3.65 -9.37 9.29
N LYS A 75 3.78 -8.62 10.39
CA LYS A 75 3.04 -7.38 10.63
C LYS A 75 3.31 -6.31 9.56
N ILE A 76 4.56 -6.17 9.12
CA ILE A 76 4.93 -5.25 8.03
C ILE A 76 4.25 -5.64 6.73
N ILE A 77 4.29 -6.93 6.36
CA ILE A 77 3.63 -7.43 5.15
C ILE A 77 2.12 -7.16 5.20
N ASP A 78 1.49 -7.44 6.33
CA ASP A 78 0.06 -7.22 6.50
C ASP A 78 -0.30 -5.73 6.38
N ALA A 79 0.50 -4.85 6.98
CA ALA A 79 0.33 -3.40 6.85
C ALA A 79 0.49 -2.91 5.40
N LEU A 80 1.48 -3.44 4.67
CA LEU A 80 1.68 -3.13 3.24
C LEU A 80 0.47 -3.58 2.40
N THR A 81 -0.04 -4.80 2.63
CA THR A 81 -1.24 -5.30 1.94
C THR A 81 -2.45 -4.42 2.22
N VAL A 82 -2.69 -4.05 3.48
CA VAL A 82 -3.79 -3.14 3.85
C VAL A 82 -3.65 -1.76 3.19
N MET A 83 -2.42 -1.23 3.09
CA MET A 83 -2.20 0.04 2.37
C MET A 83 -2.49 -0.09 0.88
N ALA A 84 -2.06 -1.17 0.23
CA ALA A 84 -2.33 -1.42 -1.18
C ALA A 84 -3.84 -1.50 -1.45
N ASP A 85 -4.60 -2.23 -0.63
CA ASP A 85 -6.05 -2.35 -0.76
C ASP A 85 -6.76 -0.99 -0.61
N LYS A 86 -6.39 -0.22 0.43
CA LYS A 86 -6.98 1.11 0.67
C LYS A 86 -6.73 2.07 -0.49
N LEU A 87 -5.53 2.06 -1.07
CA LEU A 87 -5.19 2.89 -2.22
C LEU A 87 -5.99 2.46 -3.46
N GLY A 88 -6.20 1.15 -3.67
CA GLY A 88 -7.09 0.63 -4.71
C GLY A 88 -8.52 1.14 -4.58
N VAL A 89 -9.14 0.96 -3.39
CA VAL A 89 -10.51 1.42 -3.08
C VAL A 89 -10.65 2.94 -3.24
N SER A 90 -9.63 3.70 -2.81
CA SER A 90 -9.64 5.16 -2.92
C SER A 90 -9.67 5.62 -4.38
N ALA A 91 -8.86 5.00 -5.25
CA ALA A 91 -8.83 5.34 -6.67
C ALA A 91 -10.15 5.03 -7.40
N GLU A 92 -10.80 3.91 -7.06
CA GLU A 92 -12.13 3.56 -7.59
C GLU A 92 -13.20 4.58 -7.14
N SER A 93 -13.18 4.95 -5.86
CA SER A 93 -14.12 5.92 -5.29
C SER A 93 -13.97 7.30 -5.92
N TYR A 94 -12.73 7.75 -6.16
CA TYR A 94 -12.46 9.02 -6.85
C TYR A 94 -12.98 9.02 -8.29
N GLN A 95 -12.73 7.95 -9.06
CA GLN A 95 -13.23 7.84 -10.43
C GLN A 95 -14.76 7.86 -10.49
N ALA A 96 -15.45 7.21 -9.55
CA ALA A 96 -16.90 7.22 -9.48
C ALA A 96 -17.45 8.63 -9.18
N GLN A 97 -16.79 9.38 -8.28
CA GLN A 97 -17.17 10.77 -7.98
C GLN A 97 -16.96 11.69 -9.19
N ASP A 98 -15.86 11.54 -9.91
CA ASP A 98 -15.55 12.31 -11.12
C ASP A 98 -16.61 12.09 -12.22
N ILE A 99 -16.96 10.84 -12.51
CA ILE A 99 -18.01 10.51 -13.49
C ILE A 99 -19.37 11.11 -13.08
N ALA A 100 -19.71 11.05 -11.79
CA ALA A 100 -20.95 11.62 -11.27
C ALA A 100 -20.97 13.15 -11.37
N ALA A 101 -19.84 13.82 -11.10
CA ALA A 101 -19.69 15.26 -11.24
C ALA A 101 -19.79 15.69 -12.71
N ALA A 102 -19.08 15.01 -13.61
CA ALA A 102 -19.13 15.26 -15.06
C ALA A 102 -20.55 15.09 -15.61
N SER A 103 -21.29 14.07 -15.16
CA SER A 103 -22.68 13.83 -15.55
C SER A 103 -23.60 14.97 -15.12
N ARG A 104 -23.45 15.47 -13.88
CA ARG A 104 -24.22 16.61 -13.37
C ARG A 104 -23.89 17.90 -14.14
N MET A 105 -22.62 18.15 -14.42
CA MET A 105 -22.20 19.31 -15.20
C MET A 105 -22.76 19.26 -16.63
N SER A 106 -22.70 18.09 -17.28
CA SER A 106 -23.30 17.91 -18.60
C SER A 106 -24.81 18.14 -18.60
N SER A 107 -25.52 17.77 -17.53
CA SER A 107 -26.96 17.99 -17.42
C SER A 107 -27.36 19.45 -17.15
N LEU A 108 -26.45 20.28 -16.64
CA LEU A 108 -26.68 21.71 -16.38
C LEU A 108 -26.38 22.58 -17.62
N ASN A 109 -25.75 22.00 -18.64
CA ASN A 109 -25.37 22.68 -19.89
C ASN A 109 -26.33 22.36 -21.06
N LEU A 110 -27.52 21.87 -20.73
CA LEU A 110 -28.69 21.66 -21.60
C LEU A 110 -29.81 22.62 -21.18
#